data_AF-A0A1F7WG26-F1
#
_entry.id   AF-A0A1F7WG26-F1
#
_cell.length_a   1.000
_cell.length_b   1.000
_cell.length_c   1.000
_cell.angle_alpha   90.00
_cell.angle_beta   90.00
_cell.angle_gamma   90.00
#
_symmetry.space_group_name_H-M   'P 1'
#
loop_
_entity.id
_entity.type
_entity.pdbx_description
1 polymer ?
#
loop_
_entity_poly.entity_id
_entity_poly.type
_entity_poly.pdbx_seq_one_letter_code
_entity_poly.pdbx_strand_id
1 'polypeptide(L)'
;MKFFRRKSARHHPHAHTLRLFGLVLDRLPPGFDESSRRSYARRLREFENDPKVPYEQIRLTIAQLGRDSWAQRQAYNEMYERYSRSSEESYLLENLDQGLRQKYEKFILDGGKIDQFGERIKNEIELFSPSPFQTYFSPEEKFAITQALLVARDSAREEINALVTGKKQDEYRLLVIDHTQREAGIESKIEELKRLAGLSPKWHDTIDDRVRVIEEGWSVMELGVDEERLDRELEYWHGTLAAFLRV
;
A
#
# COMPACT_ATOMS: atom_id res chain seq x y z
N MET A 1 22.05 2.38 2.19
CA MET A 1 21.29 1.18 1.78
C MET A 1 22.06 0.33 0.78
N LYS A 2 22.36 -0.94 1.09
CA LYS A 2 22.89 -1.90 0.10
C LYS A 2 21.72 -2.43 -0.74
N PHE A 3 21.59 -1.96 -1.97
CA PHE A 3 20.73 -2.60 -2.97
C PHE A 3 21.16 -4.07 -3.12
N PHE A 4 20.39 -5.00 -2.55
CA PHE A 4 20.51 -6.41 -2.88
C PHE A 4 20.06 -6.57 -4.35
N ARG A 5 20.99 -6.42 -5.29
CA ARG A 5 20.84 -6.94 -6.65
C ARG A 5 20.77 -8.46 -6.57
N ARG A 6 19.60 -9.02 -6.23
CA ARG A 6 19.35 -10.47 -6.28
C ARG A 6 19.37 -10.92 -7.73
N LYS A 7 20.40 -11.67 -8.10
CA LYS A 7 20.61 -12.22 -9.46
C LYS A 7 19.72 -13.43 -9.77
N SER A 8 19.14 -14.12 -8.79
CA SER A 8 18.51 -15.44 -9.00
C SER A 8 17.14 -15.40 -9.68
N ALA A 9 16.33 -14.35 -9.50
CA ALA A 9 14.97 -14.33 -10.04
C ALA A 9 14.87 -14.08 -11.56
N ARG A 10 15.96 -13.82 -12.29
CA ARG A 10 15.89 -13.37 -13.70
C ARG A 10 15.25 -14.38 -14.67
N HIS A 11 15.16 -15.66 -14.31
CA HIS A 11 14.59 -16.71 -15.15
C HIS A 11 13.30 -17.34 -14.59
N HIS A 12 12.75 -16.82 -13.49
CA HIS A 12 11.49 -17.32 -12.95
C HIS A 12 10.31 -16.75 -13.76
N PRO A 13 9.27 -17.55 -14.11
CA PRO A 13 8.08 -17.06 -14.82
C PRO A 13 7.31 -15.94 -14.09
N HIS A 14 7.58 -15.74 -12.80
CA HIS A 14 6.91 -14.77 -11.91
C HIS A 14 7.94 -13.82 -11.26
N ALA A 15 9.08 -13.59 -11.94
CA ALA A 15 10.18 -12.76 -11.44
C ALA A 15 9.76 -11.35 -11.02
N HIS A 16 8.76 -10.76 -11.68
CA HIS A 16 8.25 -9.45 -11.31
C HIS A 16 7.55 -9.47 -9.94
N THR A 17 6.61 -10.39 -9.75
CA THR A 17 5.87 -10.56 -8.49
C THR A 17 6.80 -10.89 -7.32
N LEU A 18 7.81 -11.73 -7.53
CA LEU A 18 8.81 -12.03 -6.50
C LEU A 18 9.67 -10.80 -6.13
N ARG A 19 9.98 -9.94 -7.10
CA ARG A 19 10.64 -8.66 -6.81
C ARG A 19 9.75 -7.74 -5.97
N LEU A 20 8.47 -7.65 -6.29
CA LEU A 20 7.53 -6.88 -5.49
C LEU A 20 7.41 -7.45 -4.07
N PHE A 21 7.35 -8.77 -3.92
CA PHE A 21 7.36 -9.43 -2.61
C PHE A 21 8.60 -9.06 -1.80
N GLY A 22 9.78 -9.08 -2.41
CA GLY A 22 11.02 -8.61 -1.77
C GLY A 22 10.95 -7.15 -1.34
N LEU A 23 10.44 -6.26 -2.20
CA LEU A 23 10.28 -4.85 -1.88
C LEU A 23 9.30 -4.62 -0.72
N VAL A 24 8.21 -5.38 -0.65
CA VAL A 24 7.26 -5.29 0.48
C VAL A 24 7.95 -5.70 1.79
N LEU A 25 8.71 -6.78 1.79
CA LEU A 25 9.46 -7.25 2.96
C LEU A 25 10.49 -6.25 3.47
N ASP A 26 11.26 -5.65 2.55
CA ASP A 26 12.26 -4.63 2.89
C ASP A 26 11.61 -3.35 3.44
N ARG A 27 10.32 -3.17 3.17
CA ARG A 27 9.53 -1.98 3.54
C ARG A 27 8.51 -2.25 4.63
N LEU A 28 8.65 -3.32 5.41
CA LEU A 28 7.79 -3.53 6.57
C LEU A 28 8.06 -2.46 7.65
N PRO A 29 6.99 -1.94 8.28
CA PRO A 29 7.12 -0.92 9.32
C PRO A 29 7.83 -1.47 10.57
N PRO A 30 8.42 -0.59 11.41
CA PRO A 30 8.95 -0.98 12.71
C PRO A 30 7.89 -1.67 13.58
N GLY A 31 8.31 -2.61 14.42
CA GLY A 31 7.39 -3.34 15.31
C GLY A 31 6.64 -4.51 14.67
N PHE A 32 6.78 -4.75 13.36
CA PHE A 32 6.35 -6.01 12.75
C PHE A 32 7.17 -7.18 13.31
N ASP A 33 6.51 -8.31 13.60
CA ASP A 33 7.14 -9.45 14.26
C ASP A 33 8.32 -10.03 13.45
N GLU A 34 9.48 -10.13 14.09
CA GLU A 34 10.73 -10.56 13.45
C GLU A 34 10.72 -12.07 13.14
N SER A 35 9.91 -12.87 13.85
CA SER A 35 9.76 -14.28 13.52
C SER A 35 8.97 -14.46 12.22
N SER A 36 7.86 -13.73 12.06
CA SER A 36 7.06 -13.63 10.84
C SER A 36 7.87 -13.08 9.68
N ARG A 37 8.63 -11.99 9.89
CA ARG A 37 9.53 -11.43 8.86
C ARG A 37 10.50 -12.48 8.31
N ARG A 38 11.16 -13.22 9.20
CA ARG A 38 12.10 -14.29 8.81
C ARG A 38 11.41 -15.45 8.11
N SER A 39 10.18 -15.78 8.51
CA SER A 39 9.34 -16.78 7.84
C SER A 39 9.04 -16.38 6.38
N TYR A 40 8.54 -15.17 6.15
CA TYR A 40 8.26 -14.68 4.80
C TYR A 40 9.52 -14.52 3.94
N ALA A 41 10.63 -14.05 4.52
CA ALA A 41 11.91 -13.98 3.83
C ALA A 41 12.44 -15.36 3.41
N ARG A 42 12.11 -16.41 4.19
CA ARG A 42 12.40 -17.80 3.80
C ARG A 42 11.52 -18.25 2.65
N ARG A 43 10.20 -18.03 2.73
CA ARG A 43 9.26 -18.34 1.64
C ARG A 43 9.64 -17.66 0.33
N LEU A 44 10.02 -16.39 0.37
CA LEU A 44 10.51 -15.67 -0.81
C LEU A 44 11.73 -16.38 -1.43
N ARG A 45 12.70 -16.82 -0.62
CA ARG A 45 13.87 -17.56 -1.12
C ARG A 45 13.49 -18.92 -1.70
N GLU A 46 12.54 -19.62 -1.09
CA GLU A 46 12.02 -20.88 -1.61
C GLU A 46 11.38 -20.68 -2.99
N PHE A 47 10.52 -19.65 -3.14
CA PHE A 47 9.91 -19.32 -4.42
C PHE A 47 10.95 -18.86 -5.46
N GLU A 48 11.92 -18.03 -5.09
CA GLU A 48 13.00 -17.61 -6.01
C GLU A 48 13.82 -18.80 -6.55
N ASN A 49 13.90 -19.91 -5.82
CA ASN A 49 14.66 -21.10 -6.18
C ASN A 49 13.83 -22.20 -6.87
N ASP A 50 12.50 -22.09 -6.88
CA ASP A 50 11.61 -23.06 -7.53
C ASP A 50 10.72 -22.38 -8.60
N PRO A 51 11.13 -22.41 -9.88
CA PRO A 51 10.37 -21.85 -10.98
C PRO A 51 8.99 -22.47 -11.21
N LYS A 52 8.69 -23.61 -10.57
CA LYS A 52 7.40 -24.32 -10.73
C LYS A 52 6.34 -23.85 -9.73
N VAL A 53 6.69 -22.98 -8.78
CA VAL A 53 5.73 -22.47 -7.81
C VAL A 53 4.60 -21.73 -8.56
N PRO A 54 3.34 -22.13 -8.34
CA PRO A 54 2.20 -21.48 -8.98
C PRO A 54 2.10 -20.00 -8.58
N TYR A 55 1.75 -19.15 -9.55
CA TYR A 55 1.48 -17.72 -9.30
C TYR A 55 0.55 -17.49 -8.11
N GLU A 56 -0.52 -18.28 -8.02
CA GLU A 56 -1.53 -18.16 -6.99
C GLU A 56 -0.96 -18.36 -5.57
N GLN A 57 -0.02 -19.29 -5.41
CA GLN A 57 0.64 -19.52 -4.12
C GLN A 57 1.50 -18.32 -3.71
N ILE A 58 2.18 -17.68 -4.68
CA ILE A 58 2.96 -16.46 -4.44
C ILE A 58 2.02 -15.32 -4.04
N ARG A 59 0.93 -15.13 -4.79
CA ARG A 59 -0.08 -14.09 -4.57
C ARG A 59 -0.71 -14.20 -3.18
N LEU A 60 -1.19 -15.39 -2.80
CA LEU A 60 -1.77 -15.66 -1.47
C LEU A 60 -0.76 -15.41 -0.34
N THR A 61 0.52 -15.74 -0.56
CA THR A 61 1.57 -15.47 0.43
C THR A 61 1.79 -13.96 0.63
N ILE A 62 1.74 -13.17 -0.45
CA ILE A 62 1.86 -11.71 -0.37
C ILE A 62 0.62 -11.08 0.28
N ALA A 63 -0.57 -11.58 -0.04
CA ALA A 63 -1.81 -11.15 0.60
C ALA A 63 -1.77 -11.42 2.12
N GLN A 64 -1.31 -12.60 2.54
CA GLN A 64 -1.16 -12.92 3.95
C GLN A 64 -0.14 -12.01 4.65
N LEU A 65 1.02 -11.73 4.03
CA LEU A 65 1.95 -10.74 4.58
C LEU A 65 1.30 -9.35 4.70
N GLY A 66 0.52 -8.96 3.70
CA GLY A 66 -0.21 -7.71 3.68
C GLY A 66 -1.18 -7.61 4.85
N ARG A 67 -1.96 -8.67 5.09
CA ARG A 67 -2.84 -8.81 6.26
C ARG A 67 -2.06 -8.72 7.57
N ASP A 68 -1.09 -9.60 7.79
CA ASP A 68 -0.31 -9.67 9.04
C ASP A 68 0.38 -8.35 9.42
N SER A 69 0.67 -7.50 8.43
CA SER A 69 1.33 -6.20 8.62
C SER A 69 0.38 -5.01 8.57
N TRP A 70 -0.92 -5.23 8.37
CA TRP A 70 -1.87 -4.17 8.04
C TRP A 70 -1.95 -3.13 9.13
N ALA A 71 -2.19 -3.54 10.38
CA ALA A 71 -2.31 -2.61 11.50
C ALA A 71 -1.06 -1.73 11.68
N GLN A 72 0.13 -2.33 11.60
CA GLN A 72 1.40 -1.60 11.71
C GLN A 72 1.61 -0.66 10.52
N ARG A 73 1.16 -1.03 9.31
CA ARG A 73 1.25 -0.17 8.12
C ARG A 73 0.30 1.02 8.22
N GLN A 74 -0.94 0.82 8.65
CA GLN A 74 -1.89 1.93 8.84
C GLN A 74 -1.39 2.91 9.90
N ALA A 75 -0.96 2.40 11.06
CA ALA A 75 -0.35 3.22 12.10
C ALA A 75 0.89 3.97 11.59
N TYR A 76 1.71 3.33 10.76
CA TYR A 76 2.94 3.94 10.23
C TYR A 76 2.61 5.04 9.22
N ASN A 77 1.65 4.82 8.34
CA ASN A 77 1.18 5.81 7.38
C ASN A 77 0.59 7.03 8.08
N GLU A 78 -0.17 6.82 9.15
CA GLU A 78 -0.73 7.90 9.95
C GLU A 78 0.37 8.72 10.67
N MET A 79 1.39 8.05 11.20
CA MET A 79 2.57 8.74 11.73
C MET A 79 3.33 9.51 10.64
N TYR A 80 3.46 8.92 9.45
CA TYR A 80 4.07 9.57 8.29
C TYR A 80 3.29 10.83 7.92
N GLU A 81 1.99 10.75 7.71
CA GLU A 81 1.14 11.90 7.35
C GLU A 81 1.18 13.03 8.38
N ARG A 82 1.20 12.69 9.68
CA ARG A 82 1.24 13.68 10.76
C ARG A 82 2.58 14.39 10.89
N TYR A 83 3.69 13.68 10.69
CA TYR A 83 5.02 14.16 11.08
C TYR A 83 6.01 14.36 9.91
N SER A 84 5.77 13.80 8.72
CA SER A 84 6.77 13.83 7.63
C SER A 84 6.53 14.91 6.58
N ARG A 85 5.32 15.48 6.47
CA ARG A 85 4.98 16.39 5.35
C ARG A 85 5.93 17.59 5.22
N SER A 86 6.30 18.23 6.33
CA SER A 86 7.25 19.34 6.34
C SER A 86 8.69 18.89 6.04
N SER A 87 9.06 17.68 6.46
CA SER A 87 10.39 17.12 6.25
C SER A 87 10.59 16.64 4.81
N GLU A 88 9.58 16.01 4.20
CA GLU A 88 9.64 15.53 2.80
C GLU A 88 9.83 16.69 1.81
N GLU A 89 9.14 17.82 2.01
CA GLU A 89 9.34 19.03 1.22
C GLU A 89 10.74 19.61 1.40
N SER A 90 11.22 19.68 2.65
CA SER A 90 12.58 20.17 2.94
C SER A 90 13.63 19.29 2.26
N TYR A 91 13.53 17.97 2.39
CA TYR A 91 14.44 17.03 1.75
C TYR A 91 14.35 17.09 0.22
N LEU A 92 13.17 17.31 -0.35
CA LEU A 92 13.02 17.50 -1.79
C LEU A 92 13.84 18.70 -2.26
N LEU A 93 13.66 19.86 -1.62
CA LEU A 93 14.37 21.10 -1.98
C LEU A 93 15.89 20.99 -1.80
N GLU A 94 16.36 20.17 -0.86
CA GLU A 94 17.79 19.88 -0.66
C GLU A 94 18.40 19.02 -1.78
N ASN A 95 17.58 18.20 -2.45
CA ASN A 95 18.02 17.29 -3.50
C ASN A 95 17.82 17.85 -4.92
N LEU A 96 17.25 19.04 -5.06
CA LEU A 96 17.14 19.75 -6.34
C LEU A 96 18.35 20.65 -6.59
N ASP A 97 18.76 20.79 -7.85
CA ASP A 97 19.73 21.81 -8.22
C ASP A 97 19.14 23.22 -8.03
N GLN A 98 20.01 24.22 -7.90
CA GLN A 98 19.60 25.58 -7.52
C GLN A 98 18.58 26.20 -8.50
N GLY A 99 18.70 25.93 -9.80
CA GLY A 99 17.79 26.48 -10.81
C GLY A 99 16.41 25.84 -10.73
N LEU A 100 16.38 24.51 -10.63
CA LEU A 100 15.14 23.76 -10.51
C LEU A 100 14.43 23.99 -9.17
N ARG A 101 15.20 24.16 -8.08
CA ARG A 101 14.68 24.52 -6.76
C ARG A 101 13.92 25.85 -6.78
N GLN A 102 14.50 26.90 -7.36
CA GLN A 102 13.84 28.22 -7.45
C GLN A 102 12.55 28.14 -8.29
N LYS A 103 12.59 27.38 -9.39
CA LYS A 103 11.41 27.13 -10.22
C LYS A 103 10.34 26.35 -9.46
N TYR A 104 10.75 25.38 -8.65
CA TYR A 104 9.88 24.59 -7.80
C TYR A 104 9.22 25.43 -6.71
N GLU A 105 9.99 26.24 -5.98
CA GLU A 105 9.47 27.14 -4.95
C GLU A 105 8.45 28.12 -5.56
N LYS A 106 8.72 28.62 -6.78
CA LYS A 106 7.76 29.46 -7.52
C LYS A 106 6.47 28.70 -7.87
N PHE A 107 6.58 27.46 -8.33
CA PHE A 107 5.41 26.62 -8.61
C PHE A 107 4.52 26.43 -7.37
N ILE A 108 5.11 26.22 -6.19
CA ILE A 108 4.35 26.11 -4.94
C ILE A 108 3.69 27.45 -4.57
N LEU A 109 4.40 28.57 -4.71
CA LEU A 109 3.84 29.91 -4.50
C LEU A 109 2.65 30.20 -5.44
N ASP A 110 2.71 29.70 -6.67
CA ASP A 110 1.65 29.82 -7.67
C ASP A 110 0.45 28.87 -7.39
N GLY A 111 0.46 28.12 -6.27
CA GLY A 111 -0.62 27.23 -5.83
C GLY A 111 -0.43 25.75 -6.17
N GLY A 112 0.76 25.37 -6.65
CA GLY A 112 1.15 23.98 -6.86
C GLY A 112 1.24 23.16 -5.56
N LYS A 113 1.12 21.83 -5.65
CA LYS A 113 1.22 20.91 -4.50
C LYS A 113 2.11 19.71 -4.80
N ILE A 114 2.87 19.25 -3.80
CA ILE A 114 3.72 18.03 -3.83
C ILE A 114 2.93 16.77 -4.22
N ASP A 115 1.67 16.68 -3.84
CA ASP A 115 0.84 15.50 -4.14
C ASP A 115 0.60 15.34 -5.66
N GLN A 116 0.68 16.44 -6.43
CA GLN A 116 0.50 16.43 -7.89
C GLN A 116 1.63 15.72 -8.66
N PHE A 117 2.72 15.36 -7.97
CA PHE A 117 3.88 14.69 -8.56
C PHE A 117 3.77 13.15 -8.44
N GLY A 118 2.89 12.64 -7.57
CA GLY A 118 2.72 11.21 -7.28
C GLY A 118 1.36 10.62 -7.63
N GLU A 119 0.37 11.45 -7.98
CA GLU A 119 -0.96 10.97 -8.30
C GLU A 119 -0.98 10.30 -9.69
N ARG A 120 -1.28 8.98 -9.69
CA ARG A 120 -1.95 8.37 -10.83
C ARG A 120 -3.20 9.20 -11.07
N ILE A 121 -3.43 9.61 -12.32
CA ILE A 121 -4.66 10.27 -12.81
C ILE A 121 -5.84 9.70 -12.03
N LYS A 122 -6.38 10.50 -11.09
CA LYS A 122 -7.35 9.99 -10.12
C LYS A 122 -8.70 9.78 -10.78
N ASN A 123 -9.03 10.65 -11.74
CA ASN A 123 -10.33 10.73 -12.38
C ASN A 123 -10.19 10.98 -13.89
N GLU A 124 -11.16 10.55 -14.70
CA GLU A 124 -11.22 10.79 -16.16
C GLU A 124 -11.10 12.28 -16.55
N ILE A 125 -11.44 13.20 -15.63
CA ILE A 125 -11.36 14.65 -15.82
C ILE A 125 -9.90 15.14 -15.94
N GLU A 126 -8.97 14.55 -15.20
CA GLU A 126 -7.53 14.92 -15.22
C GLU A 126 -6.83 14.44 -16.50
N LEU A 127 -7.42 13.50 -17.23
CA LEU A 127 -6.95 13.04 -18.54
C LEU A 127 -7.10 14.12 -19.61
N PHE A 128 -8.12 14.98 -19.48
CA PHE A 128 -8.43 16.05 -20.44
C PHE A 128 -8.00 17.44 -19.97
N SER A 129 -7.44 17.56 -18.76
CA SER A 129 -6.89 18.79 -18.21
C SER A 129 -5.59 18.46 -17.49
N PRO A 130 -4.44 18.49 -18.19
CA PRO A 130 -3.15 18.16 -17.59
C PRO A 130 -2.93 19.05 -16.37
N SER A 131 -2.49 18.45 -15.26
CA SER A 131 -2.25 19.19 -14.03
C SER A 131 -1.26 20.35 -14.29
N PRO A 132 -1.34 21.46 -13.54
CA PRO A 132 -0.39 22.56 -13.67
C PRO A 132 1.07 22.09 -13.65
N PHE A 133 1.37 21.04 -12.87
CA PHE A 133 2.67 20.37 -12.87
C PHE A 133 3.09 19.83 -14.25
N GLN A 134 2.17 19.21 -15.00
CA GLN A 134 2.48 18.66 -16.32
C GLN A 134 2.83 19.73 -17.35
N THR A 135 2.37 20.97 -17.19
CA THR A 135 2.65 22.06 -18.12
C THR A 135 3.78 22.98 -17.63
N TYR A 136 4.04 23.04 -16.32
CA TYR A 136 5.03 23.93 -15.72
C TYR A 136 6.49 23.44 -15.88
N PHE A 137 6.70 22.13 -15.89
CA PHE A 137 8.03 21.52 -15.95
C PHE A 137 8.27 20.76 -17.27
N SER A 138 9.50 20.79 -17.76
CA SER A 138 9.95 19.97 -18.89
C SER A 138 10.01 18.49 -18.50
N PRO A 139 10.03 17.55 -19.45
CA PRO A 139 10.22 16.12 -19.16
C PRO A 139 11.47 15.83 -18.31
N GLU A 140 12.58 16.50 -18.59
CA GLU A 140 13.86 16.35 -17.88
C GLU A 140 13.76 16.88 -16.45
N GLU A 141 13.13 18.04 -16.27
CA GLU A 141 12.86 18.62 -14.95
C GLU A 141 11.93 17.73 -14.11
N LYS A 142 10.87 17.19 -14.72
CA LYS A 142 9.97 16.23 -14.06
C LYS A 142 10.72 14.98 -13.62
N PHE A 143 11.61 14.47 -14.47
CA PHE A 143 12.44 13.32 -14.13
C PHE A 143 13.35 13.64 -12.93
N ALA A 144 14.03 14.79 -12.94
CA ALA A 144 14.89 15.23 -11.86
C ALA A 144 14.10 15.40 -10.54
N ILE A 145 12.94 16.04 -10.58
CA ILE A 145 12.06 16.19 -9.41
C ILE A 145 11.58 14.83 -8.90
N THR A 146 11.21 13.91 -9.79
CA THR A 146 10.78 12.57 -9.40
C THR A 146 11.91 11.81 -8.70
N GLN A 147 13.15 11.89 -9.20
CA GLN A 147 14.32 11.28 -8.54
C GLN A 147 14.58 11.92 -7.17
N ALA A 148 14.56 13.25 -7.09
CA ALA A 148 14.74 13.97 -5.82
C ALA A 148 13.64 13.61 -4.80
N LEU A 149 12.39 13.45 -5.25
CA LEU A 149 11.26 13.05 -4.42
C LEU A 149 11.43 11.62 -3.88
N LEU A 150 11.94 10.69 -4.70
CA LEU A 150 12.23 9.33 -4.22
C LEU A 150 13.27 9.35 -3.11
N VAL A 151 14.33 10.15 -3.25
CA VAL A 151 15.35 10.32 -2.21
C VAL A 151 14.76 10.98 -0.97
N ALA A 152 13.98 12.05 -1.14
CA ALA A 152 13.32 12.74 -0.04
C ALA A 152 12.38 11.83 0.76
N ARG A 153 11.64 10.95 0.09
CA ARG A 153 10.78 9.94 0.72
C ARG A 153 11.57 8.91 1.50
N ASP A 154 12.70 8.44 0.96
CA ASP A 154 13.58 7.52 1.69
C ASP A 154 14.14 8.19 2.95
N SER A 155 14.55 9.47 2.89
CA SER A 155 15.00 10.25 4.05
C SER A 155 13.90 10.48 5.08
N ALA A 156 12.72 10.94 4.64
CA ALA A 156 11.55 11.14 5.50
C ALA A 156 11.13 9.82 6.19
N ARG A 157 11.27 8.70 5.49
CA ARG A 157 11.03 7.38 6.07
C ARG A 157 12.03 7.01 7.15
N GLU A 158 13.32 7.26 6.94
CA GLU A 158 14.35 7.03 7.96
C GLU A 158 14.07 7.88 9.22
N GLU A 159 13.66 9.13 9.04
CA GLU A 159 13.24 10.02 10.14
C GLU A 159 12.04 9.44 10.90
N ILE A 160 10.97 9.06 10.19
CA ILE A 160 9.78 8.47 10.81
C ILE A 160 10.12 7.15 11.51
N ASN A 161 10.95 6.30 10.93
CA ASN A 161 11.44 5.09 11.59
C ASN A 161 12.12 5.41 12.93
N ALA A 162 13.01 6.40 12.96
CA ALA A 162 13.67 6.84 14.19
C ALA A 162 12.67 7.44 15.20
N LEU A 163 11.65 8.15 14.70
CA LEU A 163 10.61 8.76 15.53
C LEU A 163 9.73 7.70 16.21
N VAL A 164 9.22 6.73 15.46
CA VAL A 164 8.32 5.67 15.97
C VAL A 164 9.03 4.61 16.79
N THR A 165 10.36 4.47 16.65
CA THR A 165 11.17 3.59 17.52
C THR A 165 11.76 4.32 18.73
N GLY A 166 11.67 5.65 18.75
CA GLY A 166 12.20 6.49 19.83
C GLY A 166 11.11 7.33 20.48
N LYS A 167 11.12 8.64 20.21
CA LYS A 167 10.34 9.63 20.96
C LYS A 167 8.82 9.43 20.89
N LYS A 168 8.30 8.83 19.82
CA LYS A 168 6.86 8.62 19.58
C LYS A 168 6.46 7.15 19.61
N GLN A 169 7.27 6.29 20.23
CA GLN A 169 7.00 4.86 20.32
C GLN A 169 5.64 4.54 20.96
N ASP A 170 5.28 5.25 22.03
CA ASP A 170 3.99 5.02 22.70
C ASP A 170 2.79 5.42 21.84
N GLU A 171 2.87 6.57 21.16
CA GLU A 171 1.83 7.03 20.24
C GLU A 171 1.67 6.03 19.09
N TYR A 172 2.77 5.59 18.49
CA TYR A 172 2.76 4.58 17.44
C TYR A 172 2.14 3.27 17.92
N ARG A 173 2.51 2.79 19.11
CA ARG A 173 1.95 1.56 19.70
C ARG A 173 0.44 1.67 19.93
N LEU A 174 -0.06 2.81 20.38
CA LEU A 174 -1.50 3.03 20.56
C LEU A 174 -2.25 2.99 19.22
N LEU A 175 -1.69 3.60 18.17
CA LEU A 175 -2.24 3.50 16.82
C LEU A 175 -2.26 2.06 16.31
N VAL A 176 -1.19 1.28 16.55
CA VAL A 176 -1.18 -0.14 16.18
C VAL A 176 -2.30 -0.91 16.88
N ILE A 177 -2.56 -0.64 18.16
CA ILE A 177 -3.66 -1.29 18.90
C ILE A 177 -5.02 -0.90 18.29
N ASP A 178 -5.25 0.38 18.02
CA ASP A 178 -6.49 0.87 17.39
C ASP A 178 -6.72 0.19 16.04
N HIS A 179 -5.71 0.21 15.16
CA HIS A 179 -5.80 -0.44 13.85
C HIS A 179 -5.94 -1.95 13.98
N THR A 180 -5.37 -2.62 14.98
CA THR A 180 -5.61 -4.06 15.21
C THR A 180 -7.08 -4.35 15.52
N GLN A 181 -7.76 -3.46 16.25
CA GLN A 181 -9.20 -3.60 16.51
C GLN A 181 -10.02 -3.40 15.23
N ARG A 182 -9.64 -2.43 14.41
CA ARG A 182 -10.27 -2.18 13.10
C ARG A 182 -10.07 -3.36 12.14
N GLU A 183 -8.87 -3.94 12.10
CA GLU A 183 -8.56 -5.15 11.34
C GLU A 183 -9.52 -6.29 11.71
N ALA A 184 -9.69 -6.56 13.01
CA ALA A 184 -10.63 -7.57 13.49
C ALA A 184 -12.09 -7.28 13.07
N GLY A 185 -12.50 -6.00 13.03
CA GLY A 185 -13.81 -5.59 12.52
C GLY A 185 -13.99 -5.90 11.04
N ILE A 186 -12.99 -5.59 10.22
CA ILE A 186 -12.99 -5.91 8.78
C ILE A 186 -13.02 -7.42 8.56
N GLU A 187 -12.23 -8.19 9.31
CA GLU A 187 -12.23 -9.66 9.22
C GLU A 187 -13.60 -10.25 9.58
N SER A 188 -14.23 -9.75 10.64
CA SER A 188 -15.58 -10.19 11.03
C SER A 188 -16.60 -9.98 9.92
N LYS A 189 -16.52 -8.84 9.22
CA LYS A 189 -17.38 -8.49 8.09
C LYS A 189 -17.11 -9.39 6.87
N ILE A 190 -15.84 -9.70 6.57
CA ILE A 190 -15.48 -10.65 5.50
C ILE A 190 -16.03 -12.06 5.82
N GLU A 191 -15.86 -12.53 7.05
CA GLU A 191 -16.40 -13.83 7.47
C GLU A 191 -17.94 -13.86 7.43
N GLU A 192 -18.60 -12.72 7.64
CA GLU A 192 -20.04 -12.61 7.44
C GLU A 192 -20.45 -12.78 5.99
N LEU A 193 -19.77 -12.12 5.04
CA LEU A 193 -20.01 -12.34 3.61
C LEU A 193 -19.82 -13.81 3.22
N LYS A 194 -18.77 -14.47 3.72
CA LYS A 194 -18.56 -15.92 3.49
C LYS A 194 -19.73 -16.76 4.02
N ARG A 195 -20.27 -16.43 5.20
CA ARG A 195 -21.47 -17.10 5.72
C ARG A 195 -22.68 -16.88 4.81
N LEU A 196 -22.89 -15.67 4.31
CA LEU A 196 -23.98 -15.37 3.36
C LEU A 196 -23.84 -16.16 2.06
N ALA A 197 -22.62 -16.36 1.55
CA ALA A 197 -22.35 -17.22 0.39
C ALA A 197 -22.82 -18.67 0.63
N GLY A 198 -22.71 -19.17 1.86
CA GLY A 198 -23.19 -20.51 2.24
C GLY A 198 -24.71 -20.66 2.30
N LEU A 199 -25.46 -19.57 2.40
CA LEU A 199 -26.93 -19.60 2.54
C LEU A 199 -27.67 -19.74 1.21
N SER A 200 -27.04 -19.39 0.08
CA SER A 200 -27.68 -19.43 -1.23
C SER A 200 -26.78 -20.06 -2.29
N PRO A 201 -27.10 -21.27 -2.77
CA PRO A 201 -26.39 -21.88 -3.89
C PRO A 201 -26.42 -21.02 -5.16
N LYS A 202 -27.45 -20.19 -5.33
CA LYS A 202 -27.59 -19.30 -6.49
C LYS A 202 -26.57 -18.17 -6.52
N TRP A 203 -26.27 -17.60 -5.34
CA TRP A 203 -25.39 -16.43 -5.23
C TRP A 203 -24.00 -16.76 -4.70
N HIS A 204 -23.75 -18.03 -4.35
CA HIS A 204 -22.50 -18.53 -3.79
C HIS A 204 -21.28 -18.01 -4.55
N ASP A 205 -21.17 -18.34 -5.84
CA ASP A 205 -20.02 -17.97 -6.66
C ASP A 205 -19.83 -16.45 -6.76
N THR A 206 -20.92 -15.68 -6.80
CA THR A 206 -20.85 -14.21 -6.90
C THR A 206 -20.34 -13.60 -5.59
N ILE A 207 -20.82 -14.09 -4.45
CA ILE A 207 -20.38 -13.60 -3.14
C ILE A 207 -18.92 -14.05 -2.90
N ASP A 208 -18.56 -15.26 -3.28
CA ASP A 208 -17.19 -15.79 -3.12
C ASP A 208 -16.19 -15.01 -3.99
N ASP A 209 -16.53 -14.69 -5.24
CA ASP A 209 -15.70 -13.82 -6.09
C ASP A 209 -15.51 -12.42 -5.48
N ARG A 210 -16.56 -11.86 -4.84
CA ARG A 210 -16.47 -10.55 -4.15
C ARG A 210 -15.58 -10.63 -2.93
N VAL A 211 -15.74 -11.66 -2.10
CA VAL A 211 -14.88 -11.93 -0.94
C VAL A 211 -13.44 -12.06 -1.38
N ARG A 212 -13.16 -12.84 -2.44
CA ARG A 212 -11.82 -12.99 -3.00
C ARG A 212 -11.22 -11.62 -3.31
N VAL A 213 -11.92 -10.78 -4.08
CA VAL A 213 -11.46 -9.42 -4.45
C VAL A 213 -11.18 -8.55 -3.22
N ILE A 214 -12.02 -8.61 -2.19
CA ILE A 214 -11.80 -7.88 -0.94
C ILE A 214 -10.54 -8.39 -0.23
N GLU A 215 -10.35 -9.71 -0.17
CA GLU A 215 -9.17 -10.31 0.43
C GLU A 215 -7.88 -10.01 -0.34
N GLU A 216 -7.94 -9.84 -1.67
CA GLU A 216 -6.79 -9.34 -2.44
C GLU A 216 -6.40 -7.92 -2.01
N GLY A 217 -7.35 -7.12 -1.54
CA GLY A 217 -7.11 -5.77 -1.00
C GLY A 217 -6.26 -5.75 0.26
N TRP A 218 -6.05 -6.89 0.94
CA TRP A 218 -5.06 -6.97 2.02
C TRP A 218 -3.62 -6.88 1.48
N SER A 219 -3.40 -7.32 0.23
CA SER A 219 -2.12 -7.24 -0.43
C SER A 219 -1.61 -5.80 -0.44
N VAL A 220 -0.35 -5.64 -0.04
CA VAL A 220 0.34 -4.33 -0.07
C VAL A 220 0.41 -3.76 -1.50
N MET A 221 0.18 -4.60 -2.52
CA MET A 221 0.29 -4.25 -3.93
C MET A 221 -1.05 -3.81 -4.55
N GLU A 222 -2.17 -4.00 -3.84
CA GLU A 222 -3.52 -3.69 -4.33
C GLU A 222 -4.10 -2.44 -3.65
N LEU A 223 -5.24 -1.96 -4.15
CA LEU A 223 -6.03 -0.96 -3.45
C LEU A 223 -6.47 -1.57 -2.11
N GLY A 224 -6.09 -0.91 -1.00
CA GLY A 224 -6.33 -1.41 0.35
C GLY A 224 -7.79 -1.74 0.62
N VAL A 225 -8.05 -2.55 1.65
CA VAL A 225 -9.42 -2.88 2.06
C VAL A 225 -10.18 -1.62 2.47
N ASP A 226 -11.30 -1.37 1.80
CA ASP A 226 -12.21 -0.26 2.07
C ASP A 226 -13.38 -0.76 2.93
N GLU A 227 -13.40 -0.31 4.19
CA GLU A 227 -14.41 -0.67 5.18
C GLU A 227 -15.81 -0.19 4.77
N GLU A 228 -15.95 1.00 4.19
CA GLU A 228 -17.26 1.51 3.77
C GLU A 228 -17.80 0.72 2.60
N ARG A 229 -16.92 0.32 1.67
CA ARG A 229 -17.31 -0.58 0.58
C ARG A 229 -17.79 -1.92 1.12
N LEU A 230 -17.11 -2.45 2.14
CA LEU A 230 -17.49 -3.71 2.78
C LEU A 230 -18.86 -3.61 3.45
N ASP A 231 -19.15 -2.49 4.11
CA ASP A 231 -20.46 -2.23 4.72
C ASP A 231 -21.59 -2.18 3.68
N ARG A 232 -21.35 -1.49 2.55
CA ARG A 232 -22.31 -1.43 1.44
C ARG A 232 -22.57 -2.80 0.81
N GLU A 233 -21.53 -3.62 0.66
CA GLU A 233 -21.66 -4.99 0.14
C GLU A 233 -22.48 -5.87 1.10
N LEU A 234 -22.22 -5.78 2.41
CA LEU A 234 -23.01 -6.51 3.42
C LEU A 234 -24.49 -6.12 3.40
N GLU A 235 -24.78 -4.82 3.37
CA GLU A 235 -26.16 -4.31 3.30
C GLU A 235 -26.89 -4.85 2.06
N TYR A 236 -26.22 -4.81 0.90
CA TYR A 236 -26.75 -5.32 -0.35
C TYR A 236 -27.09 -6.82 -0.28
N TRP A 237 -26.19 -7.65 0.25
CA TRP A 237 -26.39 -9.11 0.30
C TRP A 237 -27.43 -9.52 1.33
N HIS A 238 -27.47 -8.85 2.49
CA HIS A 238 -28.54 -9.02 3.47
C HIS A 238 -29.91 -8.72 2.86
N GLY A 239 -30.06 -7.58 2.17
CA GLY A 239 -31.31 -7.23 1.50
C GLY A 239 -31.70 -8.22 0.40
N THR A 240 -30.74 -8.61 -0.44
CA THR A 240 -30.95 -9.56 -1.54
C THR A 240 -31.39 -10.93 -1.04
N LEU A 241 -30.73 -11.47 -0.02
CA LEU A 241 -31.05 -12.79 0.54
C LEU A 241 -32.35 -12.77 1.34
N ALA A 242 -32.64 -11.69 2.08
CA ALA A 242 -33.91 -11.54 2.79
C ALA A 242 -35.10 -11.50 1.81
N ALA A 243 -34.95 -10.84 0.66
CA ALA A 243 -35.97 -10.86 -0.39
C ALA A 243 -36.12 -12.24 -1.03
N PHE A 244 -35.01 -12.95 -1.25
CA PHE A 244 -35.00 -14.28 -1.85
C PHE A 244 -35.59 -15.38 -0.94
N LEU A 245 -35.30 -15.34 0.36
CA LEU A 245 -35.77 -16.35 1.33
C LEU A 245 -37.23 -16.13 1.79
N ARG A 246 -37.83 -14.98 1.47
CA ARG A 246 -39.26 -14.68 1.71
C ARG A 246 -40.18 -15.20 0.60
N VAL A 247 -39.61 -15.69 -0.50
CA VAL A 247 -40.31 -16.34 -1.62
C VAL A 247 -40.22 -17.85 -1.45
#